data_AF-A0A6A6VG86-F1
#
_entry.id   AF-A0A6A6VG86-F1
#
_cell.length_a   1.000
_cell.length_b   1.000
_cell.length_c   1.000
_cell.angle_alpha   90.00
_cell.angle_beta   90.00
_cell.angle_gamma   90.00
#
_symmetry.space_group_name_H-M   'P 1'
#
loop_
_entity.id
_entity.type
_entity.pdbx_description
1 polymer ?
#
loop_
_entity_poly.entity_id
_entity_poly.type
_entity_poly.pdbx_seq_one_letter_code
_entity_poly.pdbx_strand_id
1 'polypeptide(L)'
;MPYPVYILATLGAPRNHHAIFIETRNTHTNTLTGAIFQVTGNIQTGMTFNHKDINTNPEDDIDFISKEFIETIDEQDLDRVKEIVNAVEPPRKQFHGPKRIDPSAPLRRRQEWT
;
A
#
# COMPACT_ATOMS: atom_id res chain seq x y z
N MET A 1 1.52 14.61 -17.38
CA MET A 1 0.60 15.42 -16.53
C MET A 1 0.85 15.03 -15.08
N PRO A 2 0.63 15.88 -14.07
CA PRO A 2 0.79 15.46 -12.68
C PRO A 2 -0.22 14.37 -12.32
N TYR A 3 0.21 13.39 -11.53
CA TYR A 3 -0.62 12.29 -11.04
C TYR A 3 -1.02 12.52 -9.58
N PRO A 4 -2.33 12.52 -9.25
CA PRO A 4 -2.75 12.64 -7.87
C PRO A 4 -2.49 11.34 -7.11
N VAL A 5 -2.03 11.50 -5.88
CA VAL A 5 -1.65 10.44 -4.95
C VAL A 5 -2.64 10.43 -3.80
N TYR A 6 -3.12 9.24 -3.46
CA TYR A 6 -4.12 9.01 -2.43
C TYR A 6 -3.67 7.94 -1.44
N ILE A 7 -4.16 8.03 -0.21
CA ILE A 7 -4.22 6.89 0.72
C ILE A 7 -5.56 6.20 0.50
N LEU A 8 -5.52 4.91 0.17
CA LEU A 8 -6.69 4.05 0.20
C LEU A 8 -6.77 3.34 1.54
N ALA A 9 -7.97 3.27 2.11
CA ALA A 9 -8.30 2.36 3.18
C ALA A 9 -9.24 1.26 2.66
N THR A 10 -8.87 0.01 2.89
CA THR A 10 -9.75 -1.14 2.69
C THR A 10 -9.98 -1.90 4.00
N LEU A 11 -11.05 -2.67 4.07
CA LEU A 11 -11.46 -3.39 5.26
C LEU A 11 -10.34 -4.33 5.73
N GLY A 12 -10.05 -4.26 7.04
CA GLY A 12 -9.03 -5.08 7.67
C GLY A 12 -9.29 -5.19 9.17
N ALA A 13 -8.78 -6.26 9.78
CA ALA A 13 -8.90 -6.49 11.21
C ALA A 13 -7.52 -6.65 11.88
N PRO A 14 -7.29 -6.04 13.06
CA PRO A 14 -8.19 -5.17 13.82
C PRO A 14 -8.21 -3.71 13.31
N ARG A 15 -7.41 -3.41 12.29
CA ARG A 15 -7.34 -2.11 11.62
C ARG A 15 -7.42 -2.35 10.12
N ASN A 16 -7.91 -1.35 9.41
CA ASN A 16 -7.99 -1.33 7.96
C ASN A 16 -6.63 -1.57 7.30
N HIS A 17 -6.64 -1.92 6.03
CA HIS A 17 -5.43 -1.97 5.22
C HIS A 17 -5.24 -0.63 4.53
N HIS A 18 -4.01 -0.10 4.55
CA HIS A 18 -3.67 1.09 3.81
C HIS A 18 -2.79 0.75 2.61
N ALA A 19 -3.05 1.45 1.52
CA ALA A 19 -2.23 1.43 0.32
C ALA A 19 -2.08 2.85 -0.23
N ILE A 20 -0.95 3.13 -0.87
CA ILE A 20 -0.80 4.34 -1.67
C ILE A 20 -1.35 4.03 -3.06
N PHE A 21 -2.23 4.89 -3.55
CA PHE A 21 -2.76 4.81 -4.91
C PHE A 21 -2.33 6.05 -5.67
N ILE A 22 -1.64 5.83 -6.78
CA ILE A 22 -1.32 6.88 -7.74
C ILE A 22 -2.29 6.72 -8.89
N GLU A 23 -3.19 7.67 -9.02
CA GLU A 23 -4.16 7.69 -10.10
C GLU A 23 -3.47 8.14 -11.37
N THR A 24 -3.52 7.29 -12.38
CA THR A 24 -3.04 7.59 -13.73
C THR A 24 -4.23 7.58 -14.66
N ARG A 25 -4.07 8.12 -15.87
CA ARG A 25 -5.14 8.08 -16.86
C ARG A 25 -4.60 7.54 -18.15
N ASN A 26 -5.23 6.49 -18.66
CA ASN A 26 -4.94 6.06 -20.01
C ASN A 26 -5.54 7.10 -20.98
N THR A 27 -4.68 7.86 -21.64
CA THR A 27 -5.06 8.94 -22.57
C THR A 27 -5.78 8.42 -23.81
N HIS A 28 -5.62 7.14 -24.15
CA HIS A 28 -6.17 6.54 -25.36
C HIS A 28 -7.58 5.95 -25.13
N THR A 29 -7.79 5.31 -23.99
CA THR A 29 -9.06 4.64 -23.66
C THR A 29 -9.93 5.45 -22.72
N ASN A 30 -9.41 6.55 -22.18
CA ASN A 30 -10.05 7.38 -21.16
C ASN A 30 -10.50 6.59 -19.92
N THR A 31 -9.94 5.40 -19.70
CA THR A 31 -10.18 4.61 -18.49
C THR A 31 -9.28 5.08 -17.36
N LEU A 32 -9.85 5.09 -16.16
CA LEU A 32 -9.12 5.27 -14.93
C LEU A 32 -8.12 4.11 -14.78
N THR A 33 -6.85 4.44 -14.64
CA THR A 33 -5.78 3.49 -14.35
C THR A 33 -5.04 3.94 -13.11
N GLY A 34 -4.09 3.15 -12.63
CA GLY A 34 -3.23 3.62 -11.56
C GLY A 34 -2.28 2.57 -11.05
N ALA A 35 -1.45 2.97 -10.10
CA ALA A 35 -0.51 2.10 -9.43
C ALA A 35 -0.86 2.05 -7.93
N ILE A 36 -1.01 0.84 -7.40
CA ILE A 36 -1.18 0.58 -5.97
C ILE A 36 0.13 0.10 -5.38
N PHE A 37 0.55 0.73 -4.29
CA PHE A 37 1.67 0.36 -3.47
C PHE A 37 1.17 -0.05 -2.10
N GLN A 38 1.47 -1.27 -1.68
CA GLN A 38 0.94 -1.83 -0.45
C GLN A 38 1.94 -2.78 0.19
N VAL A 39 1.73 -3.04 1.48
CA VAL A 39 2.42 -4.11 2.18
C VAL A 39 1.49 -5.31 2.33
N THR A 40 1.94 -6.45 1.82
CA THR A 40 1.23 -7.73 1.90
C THR A 40 1.93 -8.66 2.89
N GLY A 41 1.26 -9.75 3.27
CA GLY A 41 1.75 -10.68 4.29
C GLY A 41 1.18 -10.41 5.68
N ASN A 42 1.81 -11.01 6.69
CA ASN A 42 1.33 -11.01 8.08
C ASN A 42 2.47 -11.25 9.09
N ILE A 43 2.15 -11.19 10.38
CA ILE A 43 3.13 -11.32 11.47
C ILE A 43 3.76 -12.72 11.62
N GLN A 44 3.17 -13.76 11.01
CA GLN A 44 3.62 -15.15 11.07
C GLN A 44 4.60 -15.50 9.94
N THR A 45 4.39 -14.94 8.76
CA THR A 45 5.26 -15.17 7.58
C THR A 45 6.23 -14.02 7.34
N GLY A 46 5.98 -12.87 7.96
CA GLY A 46 6.59 -11.60 7.57
C GLY A 46 5.76 -10.90 6.49
N MET A 47 6.12 -9.64 6.25
CA MET A 47 5.47 -8.79 5.28
C MET A 47 6.45 -8.37 4.18
N THR A 48 5.91 -8.04 3.02
CA THR A 48 6.67 -7.63 1.84
C THR A 48 5.96 -6.49 1.14
N PHE A 49 6.73 -5.58 0.53
CA PHE A 49 6.16 -4.60 -0.37
C PHE A 49 5.67 -5.27 -1.64
N ASN A 50 4.52 -4.82 -2.12
CA ASN A 50 3.92 -5.24 -3.37
C ASN A 50 3.47 -4.00 -4.14
N HIS A 51 3.75 -3.96 -5.43
CA HIS A 51 3.27 -2.95 -6.34
C HIS A 51 2.45 -3.62 -7.44
N LYS A 52 1.32 -3.03 -7.81
CA LYS A 52 0.50 -3.51 -8.93
C LYS A 52 -0.10 -2.34 -9.69
N ASP A 53 -0.10 -2.45 -11.01
CA ASP A 53 -0.89 -1.58 -11.85
C ASP A 53 -2.34 -2.08 -11.87
N ILE A 54 -3.29 -1.15 -11.84
CA ILE A 54 -4.72 -1.44 -11.88
C ILE A 54 -5.37 -0.68 -13.03
N ASN A 55 -6.42 -1.28 -13.58
CA ASN A 55 -7.28 -0.72 -14.62
C ASN A 55 -8.74 -0.60 -14.17
N THR A 56 -8.97 -0.67 -12.86
CA THR A 56 -10.28 -0.59 -12.20
C THR A 56 -10.25 0.53 -11.16
N ASN A 57 -11.42 1.11 -10.87
CA ASN A 57 -11.53 2.09 -9.80
C ASN A 57 -11.43 1.38 -8.44
N PRO A 58 -10.53 1.80 -7.53
CA PRO A 58 -10.45 1.22 -6.19
C PRO A 58 -11.74 1.35 -5.37
N GLU A 59 -12.59 2.34 -5.69
CA GLU A 59 -13.87 2.57 -5.02
C GLU A 59 -14.92 1.51 -5.36
N ASP A 60 -14.71 0.72 -6.43
CA ASP A 60 -15.60 -0.36 -6.84
C ASP A 60 -15.32 -1.67 -6.06
N ASP A 61 -14.26 -1.71 -5.24
CA ASP A 61 -13.92 -2.87 -4.41
C ASP A 61 -14.91 -3.00 -3.24
N ILE A 62 -15.39 -4.22 -2.97
CA ILE A 62 -16.33 -4.49 -1.87
C ILE A 62 -15.73 -4.16 -0.50
N ASP A 63 -14.41 -4.26 -0.36
CA ASP A 63 -13.69 -3.96 0.86
C ASP A 63 -13.30 -2.47 0.94
N PHE A 64 -13.67 -1.63 -0.03
CA PHE A 64 -13.35 -0.20 -0.02
C PHE A 64 -13.97 0.53 1.18
N ILE A 65 -13.18 1.39 1.83
CA ILE A 65 -13.62 2.23 2.95
C ILE A 65 -13.43 3.71 2.65
N SER A 66 -12.22 4.14 2.27
CA SER A 66 -11.95 5.55 1.99
C SER A 66 -10.81 5.75 0.99
N LYS A 67 -10.83 6.93 0.35
CA LYS A 67 -9.77 7.45 -0.52
C LYS A 67 -9.48 8.88 -0.12
N GLU A 68 -8.28 9.13 0.39
CA GLU A 68 -7.88 10.44 0.91
C GLU A 68 -6.74 11.01 0.07
N PHE A 69 -6.92 12.21 -0.47
CA PHE A 69 -5.89 12.88 -1.26
C PHE A 69 -4.71 13.29 -0.37
N ILE A 70 -3.49 13.03 -0.84
CA ILE A 70 -2.25 13.45 -0.18
C ILE A 70 -1.66 14.64 -0.94
N GLU A 71 -1.27 14.40 -2.20
CA GLU A 71 -0.52 15.34 -3.02
C GLU A 71 -0.59 14.94 -4.50
N THR A 72 0.07 15.70 -5.36
CA THR A 72 0.31 15.36 -6.77
C THR A 72 1.80 15.19 -7.01
N ILE A 73 2.17 14.19 -7.81
CA ILE A 73 3.55 13.99 -8.27
C ILE A 73 3.67 14.26 -9.77
N ASP A 74 4.87 14.57 -10.24
CA ASP A 74 5.15 14.58 -11.66
C ASP A 74 5.18 13.15 -12.22
N GLU A 75 4.78 13.01 -13.48
CA GLU A 75 4.75 11.72 -14.19
C GLU A 75 6.13 11.03 -14.22
N GLN A 76 7.20 11.82 -14.25
CA GLN A 76 8.59 11.33 -14.26
C GLN A 76 9.00 10.74 -12.89
N ASP A 77 8.31 11.10 -11.80
CA ASP A 77 8.62 10.62 -10.46
C ASP A 77 7.93 9.28 -10.13
N LEU A 78 7.09 8.73 -11.01
CA LEU A 78 6.36 7.49 -10.72
C LEU A 78 7.30 6.32 -10.40
N ASP A 79 8.39 6.17 -11.16
CA ASP A 79 9.40 5.13 -10.91
C ASP A 79 10.22 5.43 -9.65
N ARG A 80 10.48 6.71 -9.35
CA ARG A 80 11.12 7.13 -8.10
C ARG A 80 10.27 6.79 -6.88
N VAL A 81 8.94 6.86 -6.97
CA VAL A 81 8.05 6.41 -5.88
C VAL A 81 8.25 4.92 -5.61
N LYS A 82 8.37 4.08 -6.64
CA LYS A 82 8.68 2.64 -6.48
C LYS A 82 9.99 2.45 -5.74
N GLU A 83 11.03 3.21 -6.09
CA GLU A 83 12.33 3.13 -5.41
C GLU A 83 12.24 3.53 -3.93
N ILE A 84 11.58 4.65 -3.63
CA ILE A 84 11.40 5.15 -2.26
C ILE A 84 10.65 4.13 -1.41
N VAL A 85 9.53 3.59 -1.92
CA VAL A 85 8.73 2.60 -1.19
C VAL A 85 9.53 1.32 -0.94
N ASN A 86 10.30 0.84 -1.93
CA ASN A 86 11.13 -0.36 -1.79
C ASN A 86 12.35 -0.17 -0.87
N ALA A 87 12.80 1.07 -0.64
CA ALA A 87 13.89 1.37 0.28
C ALA A 87 13.48 1.27 1.76
N VAL A 88 12.18 1.34 2.05
CA VAL A 88 11.66 1.11 3.40
C VAL A 88 11.64 -0.39 3.65
N GLU A 89 12.14 -0.85 4.79
CA GLU A 89 12.04 -2.28 5.13
C GLU A 89 10.63 -2.59 5.68
N PRO A 90 9.91 -3.59 5.12
CA PRO A 90 8.60 -3.97 5.62
C PRO A 90 8.74 -4.73 6.95
N PRO A 91 7.68 -4.77 7.79
CA PRO A 91 7.72 -5.53 9.03
C PRO A 91 8.12 -7.00 8.81
N ARG A 92 9.20 -7.40 9.47
CA ARG A 92 9.70 -8.78 9.44
C ARG A 92 8.70 -9.75 10.08
N LYS A 93 8.96 -11.04 9.92
CA LYS A 93 8.30 -12.10 10.69
C LYS A 93 8.52 -11.85 12.19
N GLN A 94 7.44 -11.90 12.96
CA GLN A 94 7.45 -11.55 14.39
C GLN A 94 7.08 -12.71 15.31
N PHE A 95 6.53 -13.79 14.76
CA PHE A 95 6.15 -14.99 15.51
C PHE A 95 6.77 -16.25 14.94
N HIS A 96 7.02 -17.22 15.81
CA HIS A 96 7.31 -18.60 15.45
C HIS A 96 6.23 -19.48 16.10
N GLY A 97 5.18 -19.79 15.33
CA GLY A 97 3.98 -20.43 15.85
C GLY A 97 3.28 -19.52 16.87
N PRO A 98 3.00 -19.98 18.09
CA PRO A 98 2.32 -19.16 19.11
C PRO A 98 3.25 -18.18 19.85
N LYS A 99 4.57 -18.26 19.66
CA LYS A 99 5.55 -17.47 20.42
C LYS A 99 6.08 -16.28 19.63
N ARG A 100 6.23 -15.13 20.28
CA ARG A 100 6.95 -13.97 19.73
C ARG A 100 8.42 -14.33 19.55
N ILE A 101 9.00 -13.94 18.41
CA ILE A 101 10.43 -14.09 18.13
C ILE A 101 11.22 -13.16 19.06
N ASP A 102 10.80 -11.90 19.14
CA ASP A 102 11.30 -10.92 20.10
C ASP A 102 10.12 -10.34 20.90
N PRO A 103 9.94 -10.77 22.16
CA PRO A 103 8.89 -10.23 23.04
C PRO A 103 9.10 -8.77 23.43
N SER A 104 10.33 -8.24 23.35
CA SER A 104 10.66 -6.87 23.74
C SER A 104 10.37 -5.85 22.63
N ALA A 105 10.45 -6.28 21.37
CA ALA A 105 10.04 -5.48 20.23
C ALA A 105 8.51 -5.19 20.27
N PRO A 106 8.02 -4.10 19.68
CA PRO A 106 6.59 -3.88 19.49
C PRO A 106 5.99 -4.83 18.45
N LEU A 107 4.69 -5.14 18.57
CA LEU A 107 3.96 -5.84 17.52
C LEU A 107 3.67 -4.86 16.39
N ARG A 108 4.19 -5.13 15.19
CA ARG A 108 3.98 -4.33 13.98
C ARG A 108 2.97 -5.01 13.07
N ARG A 109 1.82 -4.38 12.87
CA ARG A 109 0.83 -4.80 11.87
C ARG A 109 0.92 -3.88 10.65
N ARG A 110 0.07 -4.14 9.64
CA ARG A 110 -0.11 -3.20 8.53
C ARG A 110 -0.47 -1.83 9.13
N GLN A 111 0.13 -0.75 8.60
CA GLN A 111 0.09 0.64 9.10
C GLN A 111 1.13 1.05 10.16
N GLU A 112 1.93 0.13 10.72
CA GLU A 112 2.80 0.45 11.86
C GLU A 112 4.30 0.31 11.50
N TRP A 113 5.03 1.43 11.48
CA TRP A 113 6.48 1.48 11.18
C TRP A 113 7.37 2.00 12.34
N THR A 114 6.82 2.69 13.34
CA THR A 114 7.56 3.37 14.44
C THR A 114 7.04 3.08 15.82
#